data_AF-A0A9E2V0B2-F1
#
_entry.id   AF-A0A9E2V0B2-F1
#
_cell.length_a   1.000
_cell.length_b   1.000
_cell.length_c   1.000
_cell.angle_alpha   90.00
_cell.angle_beta   90.00
_cell.angle_gamma   90.00
#
_symmetry.space_group_name_H-M   'P 1'
#
loop_
_entity.id
_entity.type
_entity.pdbx_description
1 polymer ?
#
loop_
_entity_poly.entity_id
_entity_poly.type
_entity_poly.pdbx_seq_one_letter_code
_entity_poly.pdbx_strand_id
1 'polypeptide(L)'
;MKNRILAVGVLLSVLLALSLTSAQAGEIAAPSPAVVNLEQVLEGKPTASVNAGGGVTLGLATADGRFGQDLTIMADGRQVQKLAGGRFMACARLEAGSITYWGISEFTGGAHCCGQFAFLARAAAGQPVRYLGQTVGYNGGPRDFPGSFIARQGQLYFESFDNRFDYFHTSHADSLLVNVPETYYRLTPAAITVDNLPFKDVYVKEAAAVNQTIRRQATHQNGKAKAILRPGFSPGFENLMFSDTLGQLLVKRTILYLYAREDKLAWDTFRRDVSRYYLTSAWVPQLQREILKTLGASPY
;
A
#
# COMPACT_ATOMS: atom_id res chain seq x y z
N MET A 1 58.05 37.04 -27.28
CA MET A 1 56.75 37.63 -27.66
C MET A 1 55.90 36.60 -28.38
N LYS A 2 54.87 36.09 -27.69
CA LYS A 2 53.52 35.75 -28.17
C LYS A 2 53.37 35.38 -29.66
N ASN A 3 53.01 34.12 -29.93
CA ASN A 3 51.76 33.84 -30.66
C ASN A 3 51.25 32.41 -30.42
N ARG A 4 49.94 32.35 -30.20
CA ARG A 4 49.09 31.17 -30.01
C ARG A 4 48.81 30.53 -31.36
N ILE A 5 48.81 29.19 -31.45
CA ILE A 5 47.94 28.46 -32.39
C ILE A 5 47.33 27.28 -31.63
N LEU A 6 46.02 27.17 -31.76
CA LEU A 6 45.13 26.21 -31.12
C LEU A 6 45.42 24.76 -31.53
N ALA A 7 45.37 23.85 -30.57
CA ALA A 7 45.02 22.46 -30.81
C ALA A 7 43.77 22.13 -29.99
N VAL A 8 42.62 22.27 -30.65
CA VAL A 8 41.35 21.68 -30.23
C VAL A 8 41.44 20.20 -30.59
N GLY A 9 41.57 19.34 -29.58
CA GLY A 9 41.79 17.91 -29.75
C GLY A 9 41.05 17.08 -28.71
N VAL A 10 39.82 16.70 -29.07
CA VAL A 10 39.13 15.45 -28.69
C VAL A 10 38.98 15.18 -27.19
N LEU A 11 37.98 15.82 -26.58
CA LEU A 11 37.33 15.37 -25.35
C LEU A 11 36.01 14.70 -25.75
N LEU A 12 36.07 13.46 -26.22
CA LEU A 12 34.89 12.69 -26.63
C LEU A 12 35.02 11.20 -26.26
N SER A 13 35.22 10.90 -24.97
CA SER A 13 35.33 9.51 -24.49
C SER A 13 34.71 9.24 -23.12
N VAL A 14 33.82 10.09 -22.57
CA VAL A 14 33.24 9.89 -21.22
C VAL A 14 31.71 10.08 -21.17
N LEU A 15 30.97 9.67 -22.21
CA LEU A 15 29.49 9.67 -22.18
C LEU A 15 28.86 8.40 -22.78
N LEU A 16 29.59 7.28 -22.76
CA LEU A 16 29.11 5.98 -23.26
C LEU A 16 29.22 4.88 -22.21
N ALA A 17 28.96 5.22 -20.94
CA ALA A 17 28.69 4.26 -19.89
C ALA A 17 27.43 4.70 -19.15
N LEU A 18 26.43 3.81 -19.12
CA LEU A 18 25.18 3.86 -18.34
C LEU A 18 23.96 4.56 -18.98
N SER A 19 23.79 4.44 -20.30
CA SER A 19 22.44 4.26 -20.87
C SER A 19 22.14 2.76 -20.97
N LEU A 20 22.19 2.06 -19.81
CA LEU A 20 21.55 0.76 -19.68
C LEU A 20 20.06 1.02 -19.80
N THR A 21 19.53 0.70 -20.97
CA THR A 21 18.10 0.57 -21.27
C THR A 21 17.43 -0.22 -20.15
N SER A 22 16.69 0.48 -19.29
CA SER A 22 15.83 -0.09 -18.23
C SER A 22 14.67 -0.92 -18.77
N ALA A 23 14.54 -1.05 -20.10
CA ALA A 23 13.43 -1.71 -20.77
C ALA A 23 13.52 -3.25 -20.81
N GLN A 24 14.61 -3.86 -20.31
CA GLN A 24 14.80 -5.31 -20.31
C GLN A 24 15.40 -5.87 -19.02
N ALA A 25 15.34 -5.12 -17.91
CA ALA A 25 15.42 -5.75 -16.60
C ALA A 25 14.15 -6.60 -16.46
N GLY A 26 14.22 -7.86 -16.90
CA GLY A 26 13.12 -8.81 -16.76
C GLY A 26 12.63 -8.77 -15.31
N GLU A 27 11.32 -8.91 -15.12
CA GLU A 27 10.76 -9.04 -13.78
C GLU A 27 11.35 -10.30 -13.14
N ILE A 28 12.42 -10.11 -12.37
CA ILE A 28 12.96 -11.15 -11.52
C ILE A 28 11.89 -11.37 -10.47
N ALA A 29 11.45 -12.62 -10.28
CA ALA A 29 10.51 -12.95 -9.23
C ALA A 29 11.04 -12.45 -7.86
N ALA A 30 10.14 -12.04 -6.97
CA ALA A 30 10.54 -11.67 -5.62
C ALA A 30 11.34 -12.82 -4.97
N PRO A 31 12.42 -12.53 -4.24
CA PRO A 31 13.19 -13.55 -3.54
C PRO A 31 12.28 -14.38 -2.63
N SER A 32 12.45 -15.69 -2.60
CA SER A 32 11.69 -16.55 -1.69
C SER A 32 12.07 -16.25 -0.23
N PRO A 33 11.13 -15.77 0.58
CA PRO A 33 11.41 -15.39 1.96
C PRO A 33 11.50 -16.61 2.88
N ALA A 34 12.44 -16.60 3.81
CA ALA A 34 12.46 -17.51 4.95
C ALA A 34 11.53 -16.97 6.04
N VAL A 35 10.56 -17.78 6.48
CA VAL A 35 9.51 -17.33 7.41
C VAL A 35 9.63 -18.03 8.76
N VAL A 36 9.48 -17.25 9.81
CA VAL A 36 9.30 -17.70 11.19
C VAL A 36 7.86 -17.40 11.61
N ASN A 37 7.13 -18.41 12.05
CA ASN A 37 5.81 -18.24 12.67
C ASN A 37 5.98 -17.81 14.13
N LEU A 38 5.67 -16.54 14.42
CA LEU A 38 5.87 -15.94 15.74
C LEU A 38 4.77 -16.36 16.74
N GLU A 39 3.57 -16.67 16.25
CA GLU A 39 2.49 -17.17 17.10
C GLU A 39 2.87 -18.50 17.73
N GLN A 40 3.40 -19.42 16.92
CA GLN A 40 3.83 -20.74 17.39
C GLN A 40 5.03 -20.64 18.36
N VAL A 41 5.90 -19.65 18.18
CA VAL A 41 7.04 -19.42 19.07
C VAL A 41 6.59 -19.02 20.48
N LEU A 42 5.55 -18.19 20.59
CA LEU A 42 5.01 -17.70 21.86
C LEU A 42 3.92 -18.61 22.45
N GLU A 43 3.39 -19.57 21.69
CA GLU A 43 2.27 -20.43 22.11
C GLU A 43 2.54 -21.10 23.47
N GLY A 44 1.65 -20.83 24.43
CA GLY A 44 1.72 -21.36 25.80
C GLY A 44 2.81 -20.74 26.69
N LYS A 45 3.46 -19.64 26.28
CA LYS A 45 4.55 -19.00 27.02
C LYS A 45 4.31 -17.50 27.22
N PRO A 46 4.69 -16.92 28.38
CA PRO A 46 4.60 -15.48 28.60
C PRO A 46 5.69 -14.71 27.86
N THR A 47 6.82 -15.35 27.55
CA THR A 47 7.92 -14.79 26.77
C THR A 47 8.57 -15.84 25.89
N ALA A 48 9.12 -15.40 24.76
CA ALA A 48 9.87 -16.26 23.85
C ALA A 48 10.95 -15.45 23.11
N SER A 49 11.96 -16.14 22.59
CA SER A 49 12.99 -15.54 21.74
C SER A 49 13.24 -16.42 20.54
N VAL A 50 13.38 -15.82 19.36
CA VAL A 50 13.64 -16.56 18.11
C VAL A 50 14.64 -15.83 17.24
N ASN A 51 15.53 -16.60 16.61
CA ASN A 51 16.49 -16.11 15.64
C ASN A 51 15.81 -15.95 14.27
N ALA A 52 15.73 -14.72 13.77
CA ALA A 52 15.15 -14.39 12.46
C ALA A 52 16.20 -14.41 11.32
N GLY A 53 17.41 -14.90 11.60
CA GLY A 53 18.54 -14.96 10.69
C GLY A 53 19.27 -13.63 10.53
N GLY A 54 20.46 -13.68 9.92
CA GLY A 54 21.25 -12.48 9.60
C GLY A 54 21.57 -11.60 10.81
N GLY A 55 21.80 -12.21 11.98
CA GLY A 55 22.13 -11.51 13.22
C GLY A 55 20.94 -10.88 13.96
N VAL A 56 19.71 -11.06 13.47
CA VAL A 56 18.48 -10.53 14.08
C VAL A 56 17.83 -11.57 14.99
N THR A 57 17.50 -11.14 16.22
CA THR A 57 16.75 -11.92 17.20
C THR A 57 15.52 -11.14 17.63
N LEU A 58 14.40 -11.84 17.72
CA LEU A 58 13.09 -11.29 18.11
C LEU A 58 12.73 -11.82 19.50
N GLY A 59 12.64 -10.93 20.48
CA GLY A 59 12.12 -11.22 21.81
C GLY A 59 10.65 -10.86 21.89
N LEU A 60 9.78 -11.84 22.12
CA LEU A 60 8.35 -11.66 22.28
C LEU A 60 7.96 -11.76 23.76
N ALA A 61 7.01 -10.95 24.19
CA ALA A 61 6.37 -11.05 25.48
C ALA A 61 4.88 -10.77 25.36
N THR A 62 4.05 -11.53 26.09
CA THR A 62 2.63 -11.20 26.26
C THR A 62 2.52 -9.92 27.09
N ALA A 63 1.64 -9.01 26.68
CA ALA A 63 1.30 -7.78 27.41
C ALA A 63 -0.18 -7.80 27.84
N ASP A 64 -0.56 -6.85 28.69
CA ASP A 64 -1.95 -6.75 29.15
C ASP A 64 -2.91 -6.46 27.99
N GLY A 65 -4.08 -7.13 28.01
CA GLY A 65 -5.11 -7.00 26.99
C GLY A 65 -5.21 -8.20 26.05
N ARG A 66 -6.35 -8.32 25.35
CA ARG A 66 -6.71 -9.52 24.57
C ARG A 66 -5.71 -9.85 23.43
N PHE A 67 -5.02 -8.84 22.91
CA PHE A 67 -4.08 -8.96 21.80
C PHE A 67 -2.71 -8.37 22.11
N GLY A 68 -2.46 -7.92 23.35
CA GLY A 68 -1.26 -7.16 23.68
C GLY A 68 -0.01 -8.03 23.59
N GLN A 69 0.96 -7.61 22.78
CA GLN A 69 2.31 -8.16 22.81
C GLN A 69 3.36 -7.05 22.72
N ASP A 70 4.50 -7.31 23.34
CA ASP A 70 5.74 -6.58 23.15
C ASP A 70 6.68 -7.38 22.24
N LEU A 71 7.28 -6.70 21.28
CA LEU A 71 8.33 -7.24 20.42
C LEU A 71 9.60 -6.39 20.56
N THR A 72 10.64 -6.99 21.13
CA THR A 72 11.98 -6.40 21.18
C THR A 72 12.82 -6.96 20.04
N ILE A 73 13.32 -6.08 19.18
CA ILE A 73 14.11 -6.46 18.02
C ILE A 73 15.58 -6.16 18.33
N MET A 74 16.37 -7.22 18.42
CA MET A 74 17.82 -7.15 18.64
C MET A 74 18.54 -7.47 17.33
N ALA A 75 19.61 -6.76 17.03
CA ALA A 75 20.53 -7.10 15.96
C ALA A 75 21.98 -6.93 16.43
N ASP A 76 22.81 -7.94 16.15
CA ASP A 76 24.25 -7.90 16.44
C ASP A 76 24.56 -7.49 17.91
N GLY A 77 23.72 -7.98 18.84
CA GLY A 77 23.84 -7.71 20.29
C GLY A 77 23.28 -6.38 20.78
N ARG A 78 22.63 -5.58 19.91
CA ARG A 78 22.05 -4.28 20.27
C ARG A 78 20.54 -4.24 20.00
N GLN A 79 19.80 -3.50 20.81
CA GLN A 79 18.39 -3.26 20.55
C GLN A 79 18.25 -2.27 19.39
N VAL A 80 17.57 -2.69 18.33
CA VAL A 80 17.27 -1.86 17.16
C VAL A 80 15.96 -1.11 17.36
N GLN A 81 14.94 -1.80 17.87
CA GLN A 81 13.61 -1.24 18.08
C GLN A 81 12.83 -2.06 19.12
N LYS A 82 11.90 -1.42 19.82
CA LYS A 82 10.83 -2.09 20.56
C LYS A 82 9.48 -1.68 19.97
N LEU A 83 8.64 -2.65 19.66
CA LEU A 83 7.26 -2.45 19.22
C LEU A 83 6.34 -2.95 20.33
N ALA A 84 5.29 -2.18 20.61
CA ALA A 84 4.22 -2.57 21.50
C ALA A 84 2.93 -2.46 20.70
N GLY A 85 2.07 -3.46 20.78
CA GLY A 85 0.89 -3.49 19.92
C GLY A 85 0.12 -4.79 20.01
N GLY A 86 -0.49 -5.14 18.89
CA GLY A 86 -1.30 -6.34 18.74
C GLY A 86 -0.47 -7.63 18.74
N ARG A 87 -1.02 -8.66 18.12
CA ARG A 87 -0.42 -10.00 18.07
C ARG A 87 0.54 -10.10 16.90
N PHE A 88 1.84 -10.25 17.14
CA PHE A 88 2.83 -10.48 16.09
C PHE A 88 2.70 -11.89 15.55
N MET A 89 2.51 -12.02 14.23
CA MET A 89 2.12 -13.28 13.61
C MET A 89 3.30 -14.00 12.96
N ALA A 90 4.09 -13.28 12.16
CA ALA A 90 5.21 -13.88 11.44
C ALA A 90 6.34 -12.87 11.20
N CYS A 91 7.55 -13.38 11.01
CA CYS A 91 8.67 -12.62 10.47
C CYS A 91 9.17 -13.30 9.20
N ALA A 92 9.29 -12.54 8.12
CA ALA A 92 9.86 -12.98 6.85
C ALA A 92 11.21 -12.30 6.63
N ARG A 93 12.25 -13.08 6.40
CA ARG A 93 13.56 -12.60 5.96
C ARG A 93 13.74 -12.86 4.47
N LEU A 94 14.22 -11.87 3.74
CA LEU A 94 14.48 -11.98 2.31
C LEU A 94 15.79 -11.27 1.92
N GLU A 95 16.45 -11.78 0.89
CA GLU A 95 17.69 -11.23 0.34
C GLU A 95 17.41 -10.66 -1.05
N ALA A 96 17.65 -9.36 -1.24
CA ALA A 96 17.53 -8.69 -2.53
C ALA A 96 18.90 -8.08 -2.91
N GLY A 97 19.67 -8.84 -3.69
CA GLY A 97 21.06 -8.49 -3.98
C GLY A 97 21.93 -8.58 -2.71
N SER A 98 22.63 -7.49 -2.37
CA SER A 98 23.43 -7.42 -1.13
C SER A 98 22.62 -7.07 0.12
N ILE A 99 21.34 -6.74 -0.05
CA ILE A 99 20.49 -6.19 1.02
C ILE A 99 19.66 -7.31 1.62
N THR A 100 19.70 -7.44 2.94
CA THR A 100 18.77 -8.29 3.69
C THR A 100 17.64 -7.43 4.24
N TYR A 101 16.39 -7.87 4.03
CA TYR A 101 15.22 -7.25 4.65
C TYR A 101 14.52 -8.23 5.59
N TRP A 102 13.86 -7.67 6.60
CA TRP A 102 12.90 -8.38 7.44
C TRP A 102 11.57 -7.64 7.39
N GLY A 103 10.49 -8.37 7.07
CA GLY A 103 9.12 -7.94 7.31
C GLY A 103 8.58 -8.64 8.55
N ILE A 104 7.76 -7.95 9.32
CA ILE A 104 7.09 -8.51 10.50
C ILE A 104 5.61 -8.18 10.37
N SER A 105 4.77 -9.21 10.40
CA SER A 105 3.32 -9.05 10.36
C SER A 105 2.75 -8.97 11.78
N GLU A 106 1.82 -8.04 11.96
CA GLU A 106 1.13 -7.77 13.21
C GLU A 106 -0.36 -7.76 12.97
N PHE A 107 -1.11 -8.45 13.82
CA PHE A 107 -2.55 -8.35 13.93
C PHE A 107 -2.89 -7.37 15.05
N THR A 108 -3.25 -6.13 14.70
CA THR A 108 -3.49 -5.05 15.66
C THR A 108 -4.82 -5.19 16.42
N GLY A 109 -5.69 -6.10 15.98
CA GLY A 109 -7.02 -6.30 16.55
C GLY A 109 -8.08 -5.36 15.95
N GLY A 110 -9.25 -5.29 16.57
CA GLY A 110 -10.37 -4.44 16.13
C GLY A 110 -11.51 -5.19 15.43
N ALA A 111 -12.64 -4.50 15.23
CA ALA A 111 -13.87 -5.08 14.67
C ALA A 111 -13.74 -5.54 13.21
N HIS A 112 -12.69 -5.09 12.51
CA HIS A 112 -12.46 -5.34 11.09
C HIS A 112 -11.17 -6.11 10.82
N CYS A 113 -10.66 -6.81 11.84
CA CYS A 113 -9.48 -7.66 11.74
C CYS A 113 -8.26 -6.90 11.18
N CYS A 114 -7.85 -5.83 11.86
CA CYS A 114 -6.82 -4.95 11.34
C CYS A 114 -5.42 -5.60 11.38
N GLY A 115 -4.61 -5.31 10.37
CA GLY A 115 -3.22 -5.76 10.28
C GLY A 115 -2.26 -4.60 10.03
N GLN A 116 -1.01 -4.78 10.39
CA GLN A 116 0.09 -3.83 10.15
C GLN A 116 1.39 -4.60 9.86
N PHE A 117 2.33 -3.95 9.20
CA PHE A 117 3.64 -4.55 8.90
C PHE A 117 4.76 -3.61 9.31
N ALA A 118 5.78 -4.16 9.96
CA ALA A 118 7.00 -3.47 10.34
C ALA A 118 8.18 -3.99 9.52
N PHE A 119 9.13 -3.11 9.19
CA PHE A 119 10.25 -3.46 8.31
C PHE A 119 11.61 -3.10 8.88
N LEU A 120 12.59 -3.95 8.62
CA LEU A 120 14.00 -3.71 8.87
C LEU A 120 14.82 -4.00 7.62
N ALA A 121 16.01 -3.40 7.54
CA ALA A 121 16.99 -3.75 6.51
C ALA A 121 18.43 -3.69 7.00
N ARG A 122 19.27 -4.47 6.31
CA ARG A 122 20.73 -4.43 6.38
C ARG A 122 21.25 -4.22 4.96
N ALA A 123 21.90 -3.09 4.68
CA ALA A 123 22.31 -2.72 3.33
C ALA A 123 23.34 -3.69 2.70
N ALA A 124 24.24 -4.23 3.52
CA ALA A 124 25.27 -5.19 3.15
C ALA A 124 25.78 -5.94 4.39
N ALA A 125 26.50 -7.05 4.19
CA ALA A 125 27.18 -7.75 5.28
C ALA A 125 28.10 -6.79 6.06
N GLY A 126 28.08 -6.88 7.39
CA GLY A 126 28.84 -6.00 8.28
C GLY A 126 28.26 -4.60 8.50
N GLN A 127 27.23 -4.20 7.73
CA GLN A 127 26.49 -2.96 8.01
C GLN A 127 25.47 -3.20 9.15
N PRO A 128 25.12 -2.16 9.92
CA PRO A 128 24.12 -2.26 10.97
C PRO A 128 22.72 -2.49 10.39
N VAL A 129 21.90 -3.26 11.11
CA VAL A 129 20.47 -3.38 10.85
C VAL A 129 19.77 -2.08 11.25
N ARG A 130 18.84 -1.62 10.41
CA ARG A 130 18.02 -0.43 10.65
C ARG A 130 16.54 -0.78 10.66
N TYR A 131 15.81 -0.17 11.58
CA TYR A 131 14.36 -0.13 11.51
C TYR A 131 13.94 0.88 10.44
N LEU A 132 13.09 0.47 9.50
CA LEU A 132 12.64 1.30 8.38
C LEU A 132 11.34 2.04 8.70
N GLY A 133 10.49 1.44 9.53
CA GLY A 133 9.15 1.94 9.85
C GLY A 133 8.08 0.87 9.74
N GLN A 134 6.83 1.32 9.81
CA GLN A 134 5.63 0.50 9.69
C GLN A 134 4.68 1.03 8.61
N THR A 135 3.82 0.16 8.07
CA THR A 135 2.67 0.60 7.27
C THR A 135 1.62 1.28 8.15
N VAL A 136 0.68 2.00 7.52
CA VAL A 136 -0.42 2.72 8.21
C VAL A 136 -1.46 1.76 8.83
N GLY A 137 -1.38 0.48 8.48
CA GLY A 137 -2.35 -0.53 8.85
C GLY A 137 -3.48 -0.65 7.83
N TYR A 138 -4.14 -1.81 7.81
CA TYR A 138 -5.23 -2.13 6.89
C TYR A 138 -6.33 -2.91 7.59
N ASN A 139 -7.55 -2.88 7.05
CA ASN A 139 -8.67 -3.68 7.52
C ASN A 139 -8.77 -4.96 6.66
N GLY A 140 -9.42 -6.02 7.13
CA GLY A 140 -9.71 -7.19 6.29
C GLY A 140 -8.87 -8.44 6.55
N GLY A 141 -8.25 -8.55 7.72
CA GLY A 141 -7.60 -9.79 8.18
C GLY A 141 -6.18 -9.99 7.67
N PRO A 142 -5.52 -11.10 8.04
CA PRO A 142 -4.15 -11.34 7.63
C PRO A 142 -4.05 -11.50 6.11
N ARG A 143 -3.30 -10.60 5.48
CA ARG A 143 -2.86 -10.71 4.09
C ARG A 143 -2.00 -11.96 3.91
N ASP A 144 -1.86 -12.42 2.66
CA ASP A 144 -0.81 -13.37 2.29
C ASP A 144 0.57 -12.79 2.63
N PHE A 145 1.04 -13.12 3.83
CA PHE A 145 2.38 -12.84 4.28
C PHE A 145 3.10 -14.18 4.38
N PRO A 146 4.14 -14.40 3.56
CA PRO A 146 4.99 -13.37 2.95
C PRO A 146 4.71 -13.09 1.45
N GLY A 147 3.65 -13.61 0.84
CA GLY A 147 3.39 -13.46 -0.61
C GLY A 147 3.23 -12.02 -1.12
N SER A 148 3.09 -11.04 -0.22
CA SER A 148 2.95 -9.62 -0.52
C SER A 148 4.25 -8.90 -0.92
N PHE A 149 5.40 -9.58 -0.88
CA PHE A 149 6.64 -9.01 -1.43
C PHE A 149 6.66 -9.12 -2.95
N ILE A 150 6.92 -8.00 -3.63
CA ILE A 150 6.91 -7.91 -5.09
C ILE A 150 8.21 -7.29 -5.56
N ALA A 151 8.82 -7.87 -6.59
CA ALA A 151 9.93 -7.25 -7.30
C ALA A 151 9.40 -6.58 -8.58
N ARG A 152 9.72 -5.30 -8.78
CA ARG A 152 9.27 -4.50 -9.93
C ARG A 152 10.38 -3.54 -10.31
N GLN A 153 10.76 -3.53 -11.58
CA GLN A 153 11.81 -2.64 -12.11
C GLN A 153 13.14 -2.69 -11.32
N GLY A 154 13.53 -3.88 -10.86
CA GLY A 154 14.76 -4.10 -10.08
C GLY A 154 14.71 -3.54 -8.65
N GLN A 155 13.54 -3.14 -8.16
CA GLN A 155 13.31 -2.69 -6.79
C GLN A 155 12.39 -3.68 -6.06
N LEU A 156 12.50 -3.71 -4.74
CA LEU A 156 11.60 -4.48 -3.89
C LEU A 156 10.47 -3.60 -3.36
N TYR A 157 9.26 -4.11 -3.46
CA TYR A 157 8.05 -3.52 -2.96
C TYR A 157 7.38 -4.47 -1.97
N PHE A 158 6.59 -3.88 -1.07
CA PHE A 158 5.64 -4.59 -0.25
C PHE A 158 4.24 -4.07 -0.56
N GLU A 159 3.36 -4.98 -0.90
CA GLU A 159 1.98 -4.67 -1.21
C GLU A 159 1.13 -4.60 0.08
N SER A 160 0.38 -3.51 0.25
CA SER A 160 -0.63 -3.32 1.31
C SER A 160 -1.96 -2.87 0.68
N PHE A 161 -2.96 -2.58 1.51
CA PHE A 161 -4.20 -1.93 1.07
C PHE A 161 -4.29 -0.52 1.63
N ASP A 162 -4.93 0.36 0.87
CA ASP A 162 -5.42 1.64 1.38
C ASP A 162 -6.84 1.48 1.92
N ASN A 163 -7.04 1.77 3.20
CA ASN A 163 -8.33 1.64 3.87
C ASN A 163 -8.98 2.98 4.19
N ARG A 164 -8.45 4.08 3.64
CA ARG A 164 -8.98 5.43 3.90
C ARG A 164 -10.41 5.60 3.38
N PHE A 165 -10.87 4.72 2.48
CA PHE A 165 -12.20 4.77 1.87
C PHE A 165 -13.19 3.73 2.42
N ASP A 166 -12.80 2.92 3.40
CA ASP A 166 -13.63 1.82 3.92
C ASP A 166 -15.03 2.27 4.34
N TYR A 167 -15.12 3.42 5.00
CA TYR A 167 -16.38 3.99 5.50
C TYR A 167 -16.88 5.18 4.66
N PHE A 168 -16.35 5.34 3.45
CA PHE A 168 -16.68 6.50 2.63
C PHE A 168 -18.15 6.43 2.20
N HIS A 169 -19.03 7.20 2.85
CA HIS A 169 -20.47 7.25 2.61
C HIS A 169 -21.21 5.89 2.65
N THR A 170 -20.71 4.92 3.41
CA THR A 170 -21.38 3.62 3.63
C THR A 170 -20.76 2.90 4.82
N SER A 171 -21.46 1.89 5.37
CA SER A 171 -20.89 1.03 6.40
C SER A 171 -19.74 0.18 5.82
N HIS A 172 -18.76 -0.24 6.63
CA HIS A 172 -17.69 -1.13 6.17
C HIS A 172 -18.23 -2.41 5.55
N ALA A 173 -19.29 -3.01 6.13
CA ALA A 173 -19.89 -4.24 5.61
C ALA A 173 -20.53 -4.07 4.23
N ASP A 174 -21.02 -2.87 3.91
CA ASP A 174 -21.69 -2.55 2.65
C ASP A 174 -20.76 -1.85 1.63
N SER A 175 -19.49 -1.66 1.98
CA SER A 175 -18.55 -0.88 1.20
C SER A 175 -17.85 -1.72 0.12
N LEU A 176 -17.97 -1.29 -1.13
CA LEU A 176 -17.17 -1.79 -2.25
C LEU A 176 -15.78 -1.14 -2.33
N LEU A 177 -15.51 -0.20 -1.42
CA LEU A 177 -14.27 0.56 -1.31
C LEU A 177 -13.35 0.00 -0.21
N VAL A 178 -13.77 -1.06 0.51
CA VAL A 178 -12.92 -1.75 1.47
C VAL A 178 -11.65 -2.22 0.79
N ASN A 179 -10.50 -1.94 1.41
CA ASN A 179 -9.18 -2.35 0.92
C ASN A 179 -8.86 -1.88 -0.51
N VAL A 180 -9.44 -0.75 -0.94
CA VAL A 180 -9.21 -0.22 -2.29
C VAL A 180 -8.62 1.18 -2.26
N PRO A 181 -7.54 1.42 -3.02
CA PRO A 181 -6.83 0.44 -3.87
C PRO A 181 -5.70 -0.26 -3.11
N GLU A 182 -5.05 -1.21 -3.78
CA GLU A 182 -3.73 -1.69 -3.36
C GLU A 182 -2.75 -0.52 -3.26
N THR A 183 -1.90 -0.53 -2.25
CA THR A 183 -0.82 0.44 -2.04
C THR A 183 0.51 -0.27 -2.01
N TYR A 184 1.49 0.25 -2.73
CA TYR A 184 2.82 -0.35 -2.85
C TYR A 184 3.84 0.48 -2.09
N TYR A 185 4.52 -0.16 -1.15
CA TYR A 185 5.60 0.42 -0.38
C TYR A 185 6.94 -0.01 -0.96
N ARG A 186 7.70 0.92 -1.53
CA ARG A 186 9.08 0.67 -1.93
C ARG A 186 9.97 0.49 -0.71
N LEU A 187 10.74 -0.58 -0.72
CA LEU A 187 11.69 -0.92 0.35
C LEU A 187 13.11 -0.60 -0.10
N THR A 188 13.74 0.33 0.60
CA THR A 188 15.17 0.64 0.45
C THR A 188 15.91 0.31 1.75
N PRO A 189 17.24 0.18 1.75
CA PRO A 189 18.00 -0.02 2.98
C PRO A 189 17.84 1.10 4.02
N ALA A 190 17.32 2.26 3.62
CA ALA A 190 17.22 3.45 4.45
C ALA A 190 15.78 3.78 4.89
N ALA A 191 14.77 3.38 4.12
CA ALA A 191 13.38 3.76 4.37
C ALA A 191 12.37 2.85 3.66
N ILE A 192 11.14 2.89 4.18
CA ILE A 192 9.92 2.46 3.52
C ILE A 192 9.15 3.69 3.02
N THR A 193 8.75 3.70 1.75
CA THR A 193 8.02 4.85 1.14
C THR A 193 6.92 4.36 0.23
N VAL A 194 5.74 4.98 0.27
CA VAL A 194 4.68 4.72 -0.72
C VAL A 194 5.16 5.15 -2.11
N ASP A 195 5.07 4.24 -3.08
CA ASP A 195 5.47 4.45 -4.48
C ASP A 195 4.61 3.58 -5.40
N ASN A 196 3.46 4.12 -5.79
CA ASN A 196 2.44 3.44 -6.59
C ASN A 196 2.67 3.56 -8.11
N LEU A 197 3.50 4.51 -8.55
CA LEU A 197 3.68 4.82 -9.98
C LEU A 197 4.14 3.62 -10.84
N PRO A 198 5.05 2.74 -10.36
CA PRO A 198 5.45 1.56 -11.12
C PRO A 198 4.34 0.52 -11.37
N PHE A 199 3.20 0.68 -10.68
CA PHE A 199 2.03 -0.20 -10.73
C PHE A 199 0.82 0.48 -11.39
N LYS A 200 1.04 1.59 -12.11
CA LYS A 200 -0.01 2.32 -12.85
C LYS A 200 -0.92 1.40 -13.68
N ASP A 201 -0.33 0.43 -14.38
CA ASP A 201 -1.03 -0.54 -15.21
C ASP A 201 -2.00 -1.43 -14.43
N VAL A 202 -1.69 -1.77 -13.18
CA VAL A 202 -2.57 -2.52 -12.28
C VAL A 202 -3.85 -1.72 -12.04
N TYR A 203 -3.71 -0.46 -11.63
CA TYR A 203 -4.85 0.41 -11.36
C TYR A 203 -5.71 0.68 -12.60
N VAL A 204 -5.08 0.88 -13.77
CA VAL A 204 -5.81 1.07 -15.03
C VAL A 204 -6.59 -0.19 -15.42
N LYS A 205 -5.99 -1.37 -15.24
CA LYS A 205 -6.64 -2.67 -15.50
C LYS A 205 -7.83 -2.88 -14.57
N GLU A 206 -7.68 -2.59 -13.27
CA GLU A 206 -8.77 -2.65 -12.32
C GLU A 206 -9.88 -1.65 -12.63
N ALA A 207 -9.54 -0.40 -12.97
CA ALA A 207 -10.51 0.61 -13.36
C ALA A 207 -11.31 0.16 -14.60
N ALA A 208 -10.66 -0.53 -15.55
CA ALA A 208 -11.32 -1.14 -16.70
C ALA A 208 -12.29 -2.26 -16.30
N ALA A 209 -11.92 -3.12 -15.35
CA ALA A 209 -12.81 -4.15 -14.81
C ALA A 209 -14.02 -3.53 -14.09
N VAL A 210 -13.81 -2.49 -13.27
CA VAL A 210 -14.89 -1.73 -12.63
C VAL A 210 -15.81 -1.09 -13.68
N ASN A 211 -15.27 -0.56 -14.78
CA ASN A 211 -16.08 -0.04 -15.89
C ASN A 211 -17.01 -1.08 -16.50
N GLN A 212 -16.56 -2.34 -16.64
CA GLN A 212 -17.44 -3.42 -17.12
C GLN A 212 -18.59 -3.68 -16.14
N THR A 213 -18.30 -3.67 -14.83
CA THR A 213 -19.33 -3.82 -13.78
C THR A 213 -20.30 -2.63 -13.75
N ILE A 214 -19.82 -1.40 -13.91
CA ILE A 214 -20.67 -0.20 -14.05
C ILE A 214 -21.66 -0.37 -15.21
N ARG A 215 -21.19 -0.83 -16.38
CA ARG A 215 -22.05 -1.03 -17.55
C ARG A 215 -23.14 -2.06 -17.29
N ARG A 216 -22.80 -3.19 -16.66
CA ARG A 216 -23.78 -4.22 -16.26
C ARG A 216 -24.78 -3.69 -15.25
N GLN A 217 -24.32 -2.98 -14.22
CA GLN A 217 -25.23 -2.43 -13.20
C GLN A 217 -26.19 -1.38 -13.81
N ALA A 218 -25.70 -0.57 -14.75
CA ALA A 218 -26.51 0.46 -15.40
C ALA A 218 -27.62 -0.10 -16.30
N THR A 219 -27.50 -1.32 -16.83
CA THR A 219 -28.54 -1.95 -17.67
C THR A 219 -29.70 -2.56 -16.89
N HIS A 220 -29.52 -2.89 -15.61
CA HIS A 220 -30.50 -3.62 -14.81
C HIS A 220 -31.43 -2.74 -13.95
N GLN A 221 -31.30 -1.41 -13.98
CA GLN A 221 -32.05 -0.54 -13.08
C GLN A 221 -33.38 -0.02 -13.67
N ASN A 222 -34.48 -0.73 -13.41
CA ASN A 222 -35.80 -0.13 -13.30
C ASN A 222 -35.87 0.67 -11.98
N GLY A 223 -36.28 1.95 -12.03
CA GLY A 223 -36.41 2.79 -10.83
C GLY A 223 -35.08 3.42 -10.34
N LYS A 224 -34.33 4.07 -11.24
CA LYS A 224 -33.05 4.73 -10.91
C LYS A 224 -33.17 5.70 -9.73
N ALA A 225 -32.17 5.66 -8.84
CA ALA A 225 -32.02 6.69 -7.82
C ALA A 225 -31.85 8.07 -8.49
N LYS A 226 -32.43 9.11 -7.87
CA LYS A 226 -32.39 10.48 -8.41
C LYS A 226 -31.07 11.21 -8.14
N ALA A 227 -30.20 10.63 -7.31
CA ALA A 227 -28.92 11.20 -6.93
C ALA A 227 -27.96 10.09 -6.46
N ILE A 228 -26.66 10.32 -6.61
CA ILE A 228 -25.61 9.39 -6.17
C ILE A 228 -25.56 9.22 -4.65
N LEU A 229 -25.90 10.28 -3.90
CA LEU A 229 -26.03 10.27 -2.45
C LEU A 229 -27.48 10.53 -2.04
N ARG A 230 -27.87 9.95 -0.91
CA ARG A 230 -29.15 10.14 -0.23
C ARG A 230 -28.94 10.40 1.27
N PRO A 231 -29.95 10.96 1.98
CA PRO A 231 -29.93 11.00 3.44
C PRO A 231 -29.75 9.60 4.01
N GLY A 232 -28.86 9.50 4.99
CA GLY A 232 -28.54 8.30 5.75
C GLY A 232 -29.32 8.23 7.05
N PHE A 233 -28.82 7.43 7.99
CA PHE A 233 -29.57 7.04 9.19
C PHE A 233 -29.61 8.09 10.31
N SER A 234 -28.77 9.14 10.28
CA SER A 234 -28.73 10.19 11.32
C SER A 234 -28.77 11.63 10.73
N PRO A 235 -28.92 12.70 11.53
CA PRO A 235 -28.95 14.09 11.02
C PRO A 235 -27.56 14.70 10.77
N GLY A 236 -27.31 15.33 9.61
CA GLY A 236 -26.04 16.04 9.28
C GLY A 236 -25.41 15.64 7.94
N PHE A 237 -24.43 16.40 7.42
CA PHE A 237 -23.72 16.08 6.16
C PHE A 237 -22.89 14.78 6.25
N GLU A 238 -22.46 14.40 7.45
CA GLU A 238 -21.85 13.09 7.75
C GLU A 238 -22.82 11.92 7.57
N ASN A 239 -24.11 12.22 7.35
CA ASN A 239 -25.16 11.24 7.14
C ASN A 239 -25.65 11.25 5.71
N LEU A 240 -24.75 11.41 4.75
CA LEU A 240 -25.02 11.02 3.38
C LEU A 240 -24.49 9.61 3.16
N MET A 241 -25.30 8.77 2.54
CA MET A 241 -24.86 7.46 2.08
C MET A 241 -25.03 7.33 0.57
N PHE A 242 -24.28 6.43 -0.04
CA PHE A 242 -24.53 6.05 -1.42
C PHE A 242 -25.97 5.56 -1.58
N SER A 243 -26.64 6.06 -2.62
CA SER A 243 -28.01 5.66 -2.94
C SER A 243 -28.10 4.22 -3.43
N ASP A 244 -27.04 3.72 -4.07
CA ASP A 244 -26.95 2.40 -4.64
C ASP A 244 -25.50 1.96 -4.88
N THR A 245 -25.34 0.70 -5.30
CA THR A 245 -24.07 0.08 -5.71
C THR A 245 -23.38 0.84 -6.84
N LEU A 246 -24.15 1.43 -7.76
CA LEU A 246 -23.59 2.15 -8.91
C LEU A 246 -22.77 3.36 -8.45
N GLY A 247 -23.23 4.07 -7.41
CA GLY A 247 -22.54 5.22 -6.85
C GLY A 247 -21.17 4.86 -6.29
N GLN A 248 -21.11 3.76 -5.53
CA GLN A 248 -19.87 3.21 -5.00
C GLN A 248 -18.90 2.82 -6.13
N LEU A 249 -19.38 2.16 -7.19
CA LEU A 249 -18.55 1.75 -8.32
C LEU A 249 -17.96 2.96 -9.09
N LEU A 250 -18.73 4.03 -9.26
CA LEU A 250 -18.25 5.26 -9.89
C LEU A 250 -17.12 5.89 -9.07
N VAL A 251 -17.25 5.93 -7.74
CA VAL A 251 -16.20 6.43 -6.85
C VAL A 251 -14.98 5.51 -6.86
N LYS A 252 -15.18 4.18 -6.78
CA LYS A 252 -14.11 3.18 -6.83
C LYS A 252 -13.21 3.37 -8.06
N ARG A 253 -13.82 3.45 -9.25
CA ARG A 253 -13.11 3.70 -10.50
C ARG A 253 -12.34 5.03 -10.47
N THR A 254 -12.95 6.06 -9.91
CA THR A 254 -12.34 7.39 -9.84
C THR A 254 -11.07 7.34 -8.99
N ILE A 255 -11.12 6.69 -7.83
CA ILE A 255 -9.96 6.48 -6.96
C ILE A 255 -8.86 5.71 -7.69
N LEU A 256 -9.19 4.61 -8.38
CA LEU A 256 -8.21 3.84 -9.15
C LEU A 256 -7.50 4.68 -10.23
N TYR A 257 -8.23 5.53 -10.96
CA TYR A 257 -7.59 6.43 -11.92
C TYR A 257 -6.71 7.50 -11.25
N LEU A 258 -7.04 7.97 -10.05
CA LEU A 258 -6.20 8.92 -9.31
C LEU A 258 -4.87 8.28 -8.88
N TYR A 259 -4.89 7.02 -8.44
CA TYR A 259 -3.66 6.24 -8.17
C TYR A 259 -2.85 5.99 -9.43
N ALA A 260 -3.51 5.83 -10.58
CA ALA A 260 -2.86 5.73 -11.89
C ALA A 260 -2.29 7.08 -12.42
N ARG A 261 -2.45 8.20 -11.70
CA ARG A 261 -2.15 9.57 -12.17
C ARG A 261 -2.90 9.98 -13.43
N GLU A 262 -4.13 9.49 -13.58
CA GLU A 262 -5.03 9.80 -14.67
C GLU A 262 -6.12 10.80 -14.21
N ASP A 263 -5.72 11.86 -13.50
CA ASP A 263 -6.62 12.82 -12.82
C ASP A 263 -7.70 13.39 -13.72
N LYS A 264 -7.32 13.84 -14.92
CA LYS A 264 -8.27 14.38 -15.90
C LYS A 264 -9.31 13.34 -16.28
N LEU A 265 -8.88 12.12 -16.59
CA LEU A 265 -9.76 11.02 -16.95
C LEU A 265 -10.66 10.62 -15.77
N ALA A 266 -10.11 10.57 -14.55
CA ALA A 266 -10.84 10.29 -13.33
C ALA A 266 -12.04 11.24 -13.19
N TRP A 267 -11.80 12.55 -13.21
CA TRP A 267 -12.84 13.55 -12.97
C TRP A 267 -13.77 13.77 -14.16
N ASP A 268 -13.27 13.72 -15.40
CA ASP A 268 -14.10 13.83 -16.60
C ASP A 268 -15.09 12.67 -16.69
N THR A 269 -14.63 11.43 -16.43
CA THR A 269 -15.50 10.25 -16.46
C THR A 269 -16.47 10.21 -15.28
N PHE A 270 -16.03 10.61 -14.08
CA PHE A 270 -16.91 10.70 -12.91
C PHE A 270 -18.06 11.67 -13.13
N ARG A 271 -17.76 12.92 -13.53
CA ARG A 271 -18.79 13.94 -13.81
C ARG A 271 -19.77 13.48 -14.88
N ARG A 272 -19.26 13.00 -16.01
CA ARG A 272 -20.10 12.52 -17.12
C ARG A 272 -21.04 11.41 -16.68
N ASP A 273 -20.53 10.42 -15.97
CA ASP A 273 -21.30 9.22 -15.64
C ASP A 273 -22.29 9.47 -14.49
N VAL A 274 -21.96 10.34 -13.52
CA VAL A 274 -22.92 10.78 -12.51
C VAL A 274 -24.09 11.51 -13.17
N SER A 275 -23.81 12.46 -14.07
CA SER A 275 -24.87 13.15 -14.84
C SER A 275 -25.68 12.19 -15.71
N ARG A 276 -25.03 11.21 -16.34
CA ARG A 276 -25.72 10.22 -17.19
C ARG A 276 -26.65 9.30 -16.40
N TYR A 277 -26.21 8.81 -15.24
CA TYR A 277 -26.93 7.77 -14.52
C TYR A 277 -27.92 8.31 -13.50
N TYR A 278 -27.63 9.46 -12.87
CA TYR A 278 -28.50 10.07 -11.87
C TYR A 278 -29.23 11.32 -12.37
N LEU A 279 -28.96 11.76 -13.61
CA LEU A 279 -29.57 12.96 -14.21
C LEU A 279 -29.33 14.24 -13.41
N THR A 280 -28.24 14.28 -12.65
CA THR A 280 -27.82 15.41 -11.81
C THR A 280 -26.30 15.39 -11.63
N SER A 281 -25.72 16.54 -11.32
CA SER A 281 -24.31 16.69 -10.92
C SER A 281 -24.15 17.28 -9.51
N ALA A 282 -25.24 17.42 -8.75
CA ALA A 282 -25.28 18.20 -7.52
C ALA A 282 -24.20 17.81 -6.50
N TRP A 283 -23.93 16.51 -6.34
CA TRP A 283 -22.97 16.00 -5.35
C TRP A 283 -21.54 15.87 -5.88
N VAL A 284 -21.30 16.06 -7.18
CA VAL A 284 -19.96 15.82 -7.75
C VAL A 284 -18.88 16.73 -7.13
N PRO A 285 -19.09 18.06 -6.97
CA PRO A 285 -18.07 18.91 -6.35
C PRO A 285 -17.77 18.53 -4.89
N GLN A 286 -18.76 18.06 -4.14
CA GLN A 286 -18.56 17.64 -2.75
C GLN A 286 -17.75 16.34 -2.68
N LEU A 287 -18.18 15.31 -3.41
CA LEU A 287 -17.49 14.02 -3.46
C LEU A 287 -16.04 14.19 -3.94
N GLN A 288 -15.80 15.05 -4.94
CA GLN A 288 -14.44 15.36 -5.38
C GLN A 288 -13.58 15.97 -4.26
N ARG A 289 -14.11 16.94 -3.50
CA ARG A 289 -13.38 17.55 -2.37
C ARG A 289 -13.10 16.52 -1.27
N GLU A 290 -14.07 15.68 -0.94
CA GLU A 290 -13.93 14.68 0.11
C GLU A 290 -12.91 13.61 -0.30
N ILE A 291 -12.96 13.10 -1.53
CA ILE A 291 -11.96 12.17 -2.07
C ILE A 291 -10.56 12.80 -1.99
N LEU A 292 -10.39 14.03 -2.49
CA LEU A 292 -9.09 14.70 -2.46
C LEU A 292 -8.60 14.97 -1.02
N LYS A 293 -9.50 15.31 -0.10
CA LYS A 293 -9.18 15.48 1.32
C LYS A 293 -8.69 14.18 1.94
N THR A 294 -9.39 13.08 1.69
CA THR A 294 -9.01 11.73 2.15
C THR A 294 -7.66 11.32 1.56
N LEU A 295 -7.44 11.59 0.28
CA LEU A 295 -6.18 11.30 -0.40
C LEU A 295 -5.02 12.20 0.09
N GLY A 296 -5.29 13.44 0.50
CA GLY A 296 -4.27 14.38 0.99
C GLY A 296 -3.59 13.95 2.31
N ALA A 297 -4.13 12.97 3.03
CA ALA A 297 -3.57 12.48 4.29
C ALA A 297 -2.26 11.67 4.12
N SER A 298 -1.99 11.12 2.92
CA SER A 298 -0.80 10.32 2.61
C SER A 298 -0.61 10.27 1.09
N PRO A 299 0.64 10.17 0.59
CA PRO A 299 0.88 9.89 -0.83
C PRO A 299 0.05 8.69 -1.31
N TYR A 300 -0.50 8.83 -2.51
CA TYR A 300 -1.21 7.80 -3.29
C TYR A 300 -0.65 7.82 -4.70
#